data_AF-A0A0M1ITJ9-F1
#
_entry.id   AF-A0A0M1ITJ9-F1
#
_cell.length_a   1.000
_cell.length_b   1.000
_cell.length_c   1.000
_cell.angle_alpha   90.00
_cell.angle_beta   90.00
_cell.angle_gamma   90.00
#
_symmetry.space_group_name_H-M   'P 1'
#
loop_
_entity.id
_entity.type
_entity.pdbx_description
1 polymer ?
#
loop_
_entity_poly.entity_id
_entity_poly.type
_entity_poly.pdbx_seq_one_letter_code
_entity_poly.pdbx_strand_id
1 'polypeptide(L)'
;MYNNLLKTFMISAGIIALDKEVKKKKENNLPSFKDLLEIKHYMPGRIRLYSNRIKNNKDTVIFLGEQLNKIPIIDLMDINIITGTVLIKYNANEMEPIVIISILIKLLNLEKEISKEPKDRIGTEIVEVKNSLNRAVYEKTQGILSMKTIMFFALLSYGIKRYRQRPDLIPGGVTLMYWALSYLNKIG
;
A
#
# COMPACT_ATOMS: atom_id res chain seq x y z
N MET A 1 -33.99 14.48 -4.45
CA MET A 1 -33.92 13.98 -3.05
C MET A 1 -32.69 13.09 -2.75
N TYR A 2 -31.75 12.87 -3.69
CA TYR A 2 -30.57 12.01 -3.52
C TYR A 2 -29.30 12.75 -3.00
N ASN A 3 -29.26 14.08 -3.10
CA ASN A 3 -28.08 14.89 -2.76
C ASN A 3 -27.86 15.16 -1.26
N ASN A 4 -28.86 14.92 -0.40
CA ASN A 4 -28.72 15.20 1.04
C ASN A 4 -28.13 14.00 1.79
N LEU A 5 -28.46 12.76 1.42
CA LEU A 5 -27.98 11.53 2.08
C LEU A 5 -26.47 11.30 1.89
N LEU A 6 -25.97 11.51 0.66
CA LEU A 6 -24.54 11.43 0.32
C LEU A 6 -23.72 12.52 1.03
N LYS A 7 -24.27 13.74 1.16
CA LYS A 7 -23.63 14.82 1.93
C LYS A 7 -23.56 14.47 3.42
N THR A 8 -24.63 13.94 4.02
CA THR A 8 -24.60 13.50 5.43
C THR A 8 -23.62 12.36 5.68
N PHE A 9 -23.43 11.42 4.74
CA PHE A 9 -22.44 10.35 4.85
C PHE A 9 -20.99 10.86 4.76
N MET A 10 -20.73 11.80 3.86
CA MET A 10 -19.41 12.43 3.72
C MET A 10 -19.07 13.31 4.92
N ILE A 11 -20.07 14.01 5.48
CA ILE A 11 -19.92 14.86 6.66
C ILE A 11 -19.71 14.01 7.92
N SER A 12 -20.42 12.88 8.08
CA SER A 12 -20.25 12.02 9.26
C SER A 12 -18.94 11.25 9.25
N ALA A 13 -18.52 10.70 8.10
CA ALA A 13 -17.20 10.08 7.94
C ALA A 13 -16.08 11.12 8.13
N GLY A 14 -16.26 12.32 7.58
CA GLY A 14 -15.33 13.43 7.72
C GLY A 14 -15.16 13.90 9.16
N ILE A 15 -16.25 14.05 9.92
CA ILE A 15 -16.20 14.49 11.33
C ILE A 15 -15.67 13.39 12.26
N ILE A 16 -16.00 12.11 12.02
CA ILE A 16 -15.47 10.99 12.81
C ILE A 16 -13.98 10.77 12.49
N ALA A 17 -13.56 10.95 11.24
CA ALA A 17 -12.15 10.96 10.85
C ALA A 17 -11.42 12.16 11.44
N LEU A 18 -12.02 13.36 11.41
CA LEU A 18 -11.45 14.56 12.03
C LEU A 18 -11.34 14.41 13.55
N ASP A 19 -12.34 13.88 14.25
CA ASP A 19 -12.27 13.70 15.72
C ASP A 19 -11.23 12.63 16.11
N LYS A 20 -11.06 11.58 15.27
CA LYS A 20 -9.97 10.62 15.40
C LYS A 20 -8.60 11.22 15.06
N GLU A 21 -8.50 12.14 14.11
CA GLU A 21 -7.26 12.83 13.75
C GLU A 21 -6.89 13.92 14.78
N VAL A 22 -7.86 14.67 15.29
CA VAL A 22 -7.67 15.74 16.29
C VAL A 22 -7.28 15.16 17.65
N LYS A 23 -7.69 13.92 17.99
CA LYS A 23 -7.20 13.20 19.18
C LYS A 23 -5.93 12.39 18.96
N LYS A 24 -5.37 12.34 17.74
CA LYS A 24 -4.08 11.71 17.48
C LYS A 24 -2.98 12.67 17.91
N LYS A 25 -2.72 12.62 19.23
CA LYS A 25 -1.45 12.77 19.94
C LYS A 25 -0.37 13.46 19.11
N LYS A 26 0.15 14.59 19.62
CA LYS A 26 1.42 15.26 19.27
C LYS A 26 2.55 14.22 19.17
N GLU A 27 2.58 13.44 18.10
CA GLU A 27 3.61 12.46 17.77
C GLU A 27 4.66 13.21 16.98
N ASN A 28 5.88 13.20 17.51
CA ASN A 28 7.05 13.79 16.89
C ASN A 28 7.11 13.38 15.40
N ASN A 29 7.40 14.33 14.49
CA ASN A 29 7.44 14.20 13.02
C ASN A 29 8.55 13.24 12.51
N LEU A 30 8.69 12.06 13.12
CA LEU A 30 9.66 11.06 12.74
C LEU A 30 9.05 10.13 11.68
N PRO A 31 9.80 9.78 10.63
CA PRO A 31 9.30 8.90 9.59
C PRO A 31 9.10 7.48 10.13
N SER A 32 7.92 6.92 9.88
CA SER A 32 7.55 5.57 10.27
C SER A 32 7.00 4.83 9.06
N PHE A 33 7.63 3.72 8.69
CA PHE A 33 7.32 2.95 7.49
C PHE A 33 6.59 1.67 7.89
N LYS A 34 5.32 1.57 7.50
CA LYS A 34 4.46 0.43 7.85
C LYS A 34 5.06 -0.91 7.43
N ASP A 35 5.01 -1.89 8.32
CA ASP A 35 5.55 -3.25 8.20
C ASP A 35 7.07 -3.35 7.96
N LEU A 36 7.76 -2.26 7.61
CA LEU A 36 9.19 -2.20 7.33
C LEU A 36 10.00 -1.71 8.52
N LEU A 37 9.70 -0.51 9.03
CA LEU A 37 10.36 0.12 10.16
C LEU A 37 9.41 1.11 10.83
N GLU A 38 8.65 0.62 11.81
CA GLU A 38 7.61 1.41 12.48
C GLU A 38 8.07 1.92 13.84
N ILE A 39 7.81 3.20 14.11
CA ILE A 39 8.04 3.77 15.44
C ILE A 39 6.90 3.34 16.36
N LYS A 40 7.20 2.51 17.35
CA LYS A 40 6.21 2.08 18.35
C LYS A 40 6.16 3.02 19.55
N HIS A 41 7.30 3.61 19.91
CA HIS A 41 7.39 4.56 21.00
C HIS A 41 8.64 5.41 20.86
N TYR A 42 8.55 6.69 21.20
CA TYR A 42 9.70 7.60 21.19
C TYR A 42 9.63 8.57 22.37
N MET A 43 10.78 8.73 23.03
CA MET A 43 11.10 9.80 23.98
C MET A 43 12.54 10.25 23.71
N PRO A 44 12.94 11.49 24.06
CA PRO A 44 14.34 11.90 23.98
C PRO A 44 15.27 10.87 24.64
N GLY A 45 16.28 10.40 23.89
CA GLY A 45 17.26 9.40 24.33
C GLY A 45 16.75 7.96 24.36
N ARG A 46 15.52 7.70 23.87
CA ARG A 46 14.94 6.35 23.81
C ARG A 46 13.97 6.19 22.65
N ILE A 47 14.29 5.30 21.72
CA ILE A 47 13.40 4.95 20.61
C ILE A 47 13.13 3.45 20.56
N ARG A 48 11.86 3.08 20.36
CA ARG A 48 11.44 1.69 20.12
C ARG A 48 10.84 1.56 18.74
N LEU A 49 11.42 0.66 17.95
CA LEU A 49 11.07 0.43 16.56
C LEU A 49 10.62 -1.02 16.37
N TYR A 50 9.78 -1.26 15.39
CA TYR A 50 9.37 -2.57 14.92
C TYR A 50 9.79 -2.76 13.47
N SER A 51 10.27 -3.96 13.12
CA SER A 51 10.51 -4.34 11.73
C SER A 51 10.17 -5.80 11.52
N ASN A 52 9.49 -6.11 10.41
CA ASN A 52 9.25 -7.50 10.02
C ASN A 52 10.56 -8.27 9.74
N ARG A 53 11.66 -7.58 9.37
CA ARG A 53 12.97 -8.18 9.08
C ARG A 53 13.62 -8.80 10.31
N ILE A 54 13.26 -8.29 11.48
CA ILE A 54 13.81 -8.72 12.77
C ILE A 54 12.98 -9.86 13.36
N LYS A 55 11.68 -9.91 13.05
CA LYS A 55 10.77 -10.91 13.59
C LYS A 55 11.17 -12.31 13.12
N ASN A 56 11.40 -13.22 14.07
CA ASN A 56 11.81 -14.61 13.82
C ASN A 56 13.10 -14.78 13.01
N ASN A 57 13.97 -13.76 12.95
CA ASN A 57 15.20 -13.78 12.15
C ASN A 57 16.44 -13.63 13.05
N LYS A 58 17.03 -14.77 13.45
CA LYS A 58 18.17 -14.78 14.38
C LYS A 58 19.42 -14.12 13.79
N ASP A 59 19.71 -14.37 12.52
CA ASP A 59 20.91 -13.84 11.86
C ASP A 59 20.88 -12.31 11.80
N THR A 60 19.71 -11.74 11.51
CA THR A 60 19.52 -10.28 11.53
C THR A 60 19.67 -9.71 12.93
N VAL A 61 19.18 -10.39 13.96
CA VAL A 61 19.33 -9.94 15.36
C VAL A 61 20.80 -9.93 15.77
N ILE A 62 21.55 -10.98 15.45
CA ILE A 62 23.00 -11.07 15.75
C ILE A 62 23.75 -9.96 15.02
N PHE A 63 23.50 -9.82 13.70
CA PHE A 63 24.12 -8.77 12.89
C PHE A 63 23.84 -7.36 13.42
N LEU A 64 22.57 -7.05 13.73
CA LEU A 64 22.20 -5.76 14.34
C LEU A 64 22.90 -5.56 15.68
N GLY A 65 22.94 -6.61 16.51
CA GLY A 65 23.69 -6.71 17.74
C GLY A 65 25.13 -6.20 17.59
N GLU A 66 25.87 -6.84 16.70
CA GLU A 66 27.27 -6.57 16.44
C GLU A 66 27.53 -5.18 15.85
N GLN A 67 26.67 -4.70 14.95
CA GLN A 67 26.89 -3.41 14.31
C GLN A 67 26.52 -2.23 15.21
N LEU A 68 25.43 -2.32 15.97
CA LEU A 68 24.97 -1.23 16.82
C LEU A 68 25.82 -1.10 18.09
N ASN A 69 26.36 -2.20 18.63
CA ASN A 69 27.30 -2.16 19.77
C ASN A 69 28.62 -1.44 19.45
N LYS A 70 28.97 -1.23 18.18
CA LYS A 70 30.15 -0.47 17.77
C LYS A 70 29.94 1.05 17.86
N ILE A 71 28.71 1.50 18.09
CA ILE A 71 28.35 2.92 18.14
C ILE A 71 28.42 3.39 19.60
N PRO A 72 29.43 4.19 19.99
CA PRO A 72 29.67 4.52 21.40
C PRO A 72 28.56 5.37 22.03
N ILE A 73 27.77 6.08 21.22
CA ILE A 73 26.65 6.93 21.67
C ILE A 73 25.41 6.09 22.07
N ILE A 74 25.39 4.78 21.74
CA ILE A 74 24.30 3.87 22.12
C ILE A 74 24.62 3.24 23.48
N ASP A 75 23.83 3.60 24.49
CA ASP A 75 24.02 3.14 25.86
C ASP A 75 23.49 1.72 26.08
N LEU A 76 22.37 1.39 25.42
CA LEU A 76 21.70 0.11 25.60
C LEU A 76 20.88 -0.23 24.37
N MET A 77 20.93 -1.50 24.01
CA MET A 77 20.09 -2.09 22.98
C MET A 77 19.40 -3.35 23.50
N ASP A 78 18.09 -3.45 23.25
CA ASP A 78 17.28 -4.63 23.55
C ASP A 78 16.49 -5.03 22.29
N ILE A 79 16.77 -6.22 21.76
CA ILE A 79 16.15 -6.75 20.55
C ILE A 79 15.26 -7.94 20.92
N ASN A 80 13.96 -7.82 20.67
CA ASN A 80 13.01 -8.91 20.81
C ASN A 80 12.70 -9.53 19.45
N ILE A 81 13.23 -10.73 19.21
CA ILE A 81 13.03 -11.50 17.98
C ILE A 81 11.58 -11.96 17.78
N ILE A 82 10.83 -12.22 18.85
CA ILE A 82 9.46 -12.75 18.75
C ILE A 82 8.51 -11.65 18.29
N THR A 83 8.66 -10.45 18.84
CA THR A 83 7.85 -9.29 18.45
C THR A 83 8.43 -8.53 17.26
N GLY A 84 9.71 -8.75 16.92
CA GLY A 84 10.42 -8.01 15.87
C GLY A 84 10.73 -6.56 16.27
N THR A 85 10.90 -6.29 17.57
CA THR A 85 11.10 -4.93 18.06
C THR A 85 12.51 -4.69 18.58
N VAL A 86 13.03 -3.49 18.35
CA VAL A 86 14.31 -3.02 18.89
C VAL A 86 14.06 -1.81 19.76
N LEU A 87 14.61 -1.81 20.97
CA LEU A 87 14.70 -0.65 21.83
C LEU A 87 16.14 -0.16 21.84
N ILE A 88 16.35 1.13 21.57
CA ILE A 88 17.66 1.78 21.61
C ILE A 88 17.58 2.92 22.62
N LYS A 89 18.51 2.93 23.57
CA LYS A 89 18.79 4.07 24.46
C LYS A 89 20.10 4.72 24.02
N TYR A 90 20.13 6.05 24.00
CA TYR A 90 21.23 6.83 23.46
C TYR A 90 21.27 8.24 24.09
N ASN A 91 22.39 8.93 23.96
CA ASN A 91 22.50 10.33 24.40
C ASN A 91 21.73 11.28 23.44
N ALA A 92 20.62 11.84 23.93
CA ALA A 92 19.77 12.75 23.18
C ALA A 92 20.43 14.09 22.82
N ASN A 93 21.50 14.47 23.52
CA ASN A 93 22.22 15.72 23.26
C ASN A 93 23.25 15.57 22.14
N GLU A 94 23.67 14.34 21.84
CA GLU A 94 24.72 14.04 20.86
C GLU A 94 24.18 13.42 19.56
N MET A 95 23.00 12.79 19.60
CA MET A 95 22.42 12.11 18.46
C MET A 95 20.92 12.40 18.33
N GLU A 96 20.49 12.75 17.12
CA GLU A 96 19.08 12.88 16.82
C GLU A 96 18.42 11.51 16.53
N PRO A 97 17.15 11.31 16.90
CA PRO A 97 16.41 10.07 16.62
C PRO A 97 16.38 9.69 15.13
N ILE A 98 16.40 10.68 14.22
CA ILE A 98 16.39 10.44 12.78
C ILE A 98 17.64 9.68 12.33
N VAL A 99 18.80 9.93 12.95
CA VAL A 99 20.05 9.25 12.64
C VAL A 99 19.94 7.76 12.97
N ILE A 100 19.32 7.41 14.09
CA ILE A 100 19.08 6.01 14.48
C ILE A 100 18.16 5.32 13.47
N ILE A 101 17.11 6.02 13.05
CA ILE A 101 16.20 5.51 12.01
C ILE A 101 16.97 5.25 10.72
N SER A 102 17.82 6.19 10.27
CA SER A 102 18.65 6.03 9.06
C SER A 102 19.65 4.87 9.17
N ILE A 103 20.30 4.69 10.33
CA ILE A 103 21.20 3.55 10.59
C ILE A 103 20.42 2.24 10.44
N LEU A 104 19.24 2.13 11.05
CA LEU A 104 18.44 0.91 10.97
C LEU A 104 17.92 0.64 9.56
N ILE A 105 17.53 1.68 8.82
CA ILE A 105 17.17 1.54 7.39
C ILE A 105 18.32 0.91 6.62
N LYS A 106 19.55 1.40 6.84
CA LYS A 106 20.76 0.92 6.16
C LYS A 106 21.13 -0.50 6.56
N LEU A 107 21.13 -0.80 7.86
CA LEU A 107 21.47 -2.13 8.37
C LEU A 107 20.44 -3.19 7.95
N LEU A 108 19.18 -2.82 7.78
CA LEU A 108 18.11 -3.71 7.33
C LEU A 108 17.93 -3.72 5.80
N ASN A 109 18.73 -2.95 5.06
CA ASN A 109 18.67 -2.84 3.60
C ASN A 109 17.26 -2.48 3.08
N LEU A 110 16.62 -1.50 3.72
CA LEU A 110 15.23 -1.11 3.46
C LEU A 110 15.08 0.03 2.45
N GLU A 111 16.16 0.57 1.91
CA GLU A 111 16.16 1.77 1.06
C GLU A 111 15.28 1.59 -0.18
N LYS A 112 15.39 0.41 -0.84
CA LYS A 112 14.59 0.07 -2.03
C LYS A 112 13.10 -0.16 -1.74
N GLU A 113 12.75 -0.49 -0.50
CA GLU A 113 11.36 -0.78 -0.12
C GLU A 113 10.66 0.48 0.35
N ILE A 114 11.37 1.33 1.07
CA ILE A 114 10.90 2.64 1.52
C ILE A 114 10.72 3.62 0.35
N SER A 115 11.56 3.53 -0.68
CA SER A 115 11.48 4.37 -1.89
C SER A 115 10.36 3.98 -2.86
N LYS A 116 9.76 2.79 -2.70
CA LYS A 116 8.62 2.39 -3.53
C LYS A 116 7.37 3.11 -3.04
N GLU A 117 6.56 3.57 -3.98
CA GLU A 117 5.25 4.09 -3.64
C GLU A 117 4.42 3.03 -2.89
N PRO A 118 3.67 3.41 -1.83
CA PRO A 118 2.79 2.50 -1.14
C PRO A 118 1.78 1.91 -2.14
N LYS A 119 1.79 0.59 -2.32
CA LYS A 119 0.73 -0.08 -3.10
C LYS A 119 -0.58 -0.01 -2.32
N ASP A 120 -1.63 0.48 -2.97
CA ASP A 120 -2.96 0.48 -2.39
C ASP A 120 -3.49 -0.96 -2.34
N ARG A 121 -3.93 -1.40 -1.16
CA ARG A 121 -4.40 -2.78 -0.96
C ARG A 121 -5.60 -3.11 -1.86
N ILE A 122 -6.49 -2.12 -2.03
CA ILE A 122 -7.69 -2.26 -2.86
C ILE A 122 -7.32 -2.44 -4.33
N GLY A 123 -6.41 -1.63 -4.87
CA GLY A 123 -5.93 -1.78 -6.24
C GLY A 123 -5.28 -3.13 -6.49
N THR A 124 -4.46 -3.63 -5.57
CA THR A 124 -3.86 -4.98 -5.69
C THR A 124 -4.91 -6.09 -5.70
N GLU A 125 -5.90 -6.03 -4.80
CA GLU A 125 -6.98 -7.02 -4.75
C GLU A 125 -7.83 -7.00 -6.04
N ILE A 126 -8.17 -5.82 -6.56
CA ILE A 126 -8.92 -5.68 -7.82
C ILE A 126 -8.13 -6.27 -8.99
N VAL A 127 -6.82 -6.05 -9.04
CA VAL A 127 -5.96 -6.62 -10.08
C VAL A 127 -5.92 -8.14 -9.99
N GLU A 128 -5.83 -8.71 -8.78
CA GLU A 128 -5.85 -10.15 -8.55
C GLU A 128 -7.18 -10.77 -8.95
N VAL A 129 -8.32 -10.17 -8.58
CA VAL A 129 -9.66 -10.60 -9.00
C VAL A 129 -9.80 -10.56 -10.52
N LYS A 130 -9.33 -9.50 -11.17
CA LYS A 130 -9.34 -9.41 -12.64
C LYS A 130 -8.54 -10.56 -13.26
N ASN A 131 -7.37 -10.85 -12.71
CA ASN A 131 -6.48 -11.90 -13.22
C ASN A 131 -7.06 -13.30 -13.00
N SER A 132 -7.68 -13.55 -11.84
CA SER A 132 -8.32 -14.84 -11.54
C SER A 132 -9.52 -15.11 -12.46
N LEU A 133 -10.36 -14.09 -12.71
CA LEU A 133 -11.46 -14.20 -13.67
C LEU A 133 -10.96 -14.46 -15.09
N ASN A 134 -9.93 -13.74 -15.53
CA ASN A 134 -9.35 -13.98 -16.85
C ASN A 134 -8.81 -15.41 -16.99
N ARG A 135 -8.13 -15.92 -15.96
CA ARG A 135 -7.63 -17.29 -15.94
C ARG A 135 -8.76 -18.31 -15.96
N ALA A 136 -9.80 -18.12 -15.15
CA ALA A 136 -10.96 -19.01 -15.10
C ALA A 136 -11.67 -19.10 -16.46
N VAL A 137 -11.88 -17.95 -17.13
CA VAL A 137 -12.46 -17.91 -18.48
C VAL A 137 -11.54 -18.64 -19.47
N TYR A 138 -10.24 -18.35 -19.44
CA TYR A 138 -9.28 -18.95 -20.35
C TYR A 138 -9.22 -20.48 -20.20
N GLU A 139 -9.09 -20.98 -18.97
CA GLU A 139 -9.02 -22.42 -18.70
C GLU A 139 -10.35 -23.13 -19.03
N LYS A 140 -11.49 -22.56 -18.63
CA LYS A 140 -12.81 -23.17 -18.91
C LYS A 140 -13.11 -23.24 -20.41
N THR A 141 -12.59 -22.29 -21.17
CA THR A 141 -12.78 -22.21 -22.63
C THR A 141 -11.61 -22.79 -23.42
N GLN A 142 -10.66 -23.46 -22.74
CA GLN A 142 -9.46 -24.05 -23.37
C GLN A 142 -8.68 -23.05 -24.24
N GLY A 143 -8.65 -21.79 -23.82
CA GLY A 143 -7.96 -20.70 -24.53
C GLY A 143 -8.77 -20.02 -25.63
N ILE A 144 -10.03 -20.41 -25.87
CA ILE A 144 -10.88 -19.79 -26.90
C ILE A 144 -11.30 -18.37 -26.50
N LEU A 145 -11.57 -18.11 -25.22
CA LEU A 145 -12.00 -16.79 -24.73
C LEU A 145 -11.05 -16.25 -23.66
N SER A 146 -10.91 -14.93 -23.67
CA SER A 146 -10.28 -14.15 -22.60
C SER A 146 -11.24 -13.05 -22.12
N MET A 147 -10.96 -12.42 -20.98
CA MET A 147 -11.74 -11.27 -20.53
C MET A 147 -11.70 -10.11 -21.52
N LYS A 148 -10.62 -9.97 -22.29
CA LYS A 148 -10.52 -8.96 -23.37
C LYS A 148 -11.51 -9.28 -24.50
N THR A 149 -11.62 -10.54 -24.89
CA THR A 149 -12.55 -11.02 -25.93
C THR A 149 -14.01 -10.83 -25.50
N ILE A 150 -14.32 -11.12 -24.23
CA ILE A 150 -15.65 -10.87 -23.66
C ILE A 150 -15.97 -9.37 -23.69
N MET A 151 -15.03 -8.53 -23.27
CA MET A 151 -15.21 -7.07 -23.26
C MET A 151 -15.41 -6.50 -24.67
N PHE A 152 -14.68 -7.03 -25.66
CA PHE A 152 -14.88 -6.69 -27.07
C PHE A 152 -16.32 -6.95 -27.52
N PHE A 153 -16.82 -8.18 -27.35
CA PHE A 153 -18.19 -8.52 -27.78
C PHE A 153 -19.26 -7.77 -26.99
N ALA A 154 -19.06 -7.56 -25.69
CA ALA A 154 -19.98 -6.80 -24.85
C ALA A 154 -20.09 -5.34 -25.30
N LEU A 155 -18.95 -4.68 -25.53
CA LEU A 155 -18.93 -3.28 -25.98
C LEU A 155 -19.42 -3.13 -27.42
N LEU A 156 -19.08 -4.06 -28.32
CA LEU A 156 -19.55 -4.04 -29.70
C LEU A 156 -21.07 -4.22 -29.77
N SER A 157 -21.61 -5.24 -29.10
CA SER A 157 -23.05 -5.50 -29.08
C SER A 157 -23.84 -4.35 -28.44
N TYR A 158 -23.36 -3.83 -27.30
CA TYR A 158 -23.99 -2.69 -26.64
C TYR A 158 -23.88 -1.40 -27.47
N GLY A 159 -22.73 -1.17 -28.11
CA GLY A 159 -22.50 -0.03 -29.01
C GLY A 159 -23.43 -0.02 -30.21
N ILE A 160 -23.59 -1.16 -30.89
CA ILE A 160 -24.53 -1.31 -32.03
C ILE A 160 -25.97 -1.07 -31.58
N LYS A 161 -26.38 -1.69 -30.45
CA LYS A 161 -27.74 -1.51 -29.90
C LYS A 161 -28.02 -0.04 -29.60
N ARG A 162 -27.06 0.65 -28.96
CA ARG A 162 -27.18 2.06 -28.58
C ARG A 162 -27.19 2.99 -29.79
N TYR A 163 -26.34 2.75 -30.79
CA TYR A 163 -26.35 3.52 -32.04
C TYR A 163 -27.71 3.48 -32.76
N ARG A 164 -28.39 2.33 -32.73
CA ARG A 164 -29.69 2.15 -33.40
C ARG A 164 -30.88 2.67 -32.59
N GLN A 165 -30.84 2.55 -31.26
CA GLN A 165 -32.01 2.80 -30.41
C GLN A 165 -31.96 4.13 -29.67
N ARG A 166 -30.77 4.59 -29.28
CA ARG A 166 -30.57 5.78 -28.43
C ARG A 166 -29.25 6.49 -28.77
N PRO A 167 -29.15 7.11 -29.96
CA PRO A 167 -27.94 7.78 -30.42
C PRO A 167 -27.59 9.03 -29.59
N ASP A 168 -28.55 9.55 -28.84
CA ASP A 168 -28.47 10.71 -27.95
C ASP A 168 -27.73 10.43 -26.62
N LEU A 169 -27.62 9.18 -26.20
CA LEU A 169 -27.02 8.83 -24.91
C LEU A 169 -25.49 8.77 -24.97
N ILE A 170 -24.80 9.40 -24.01
CA ILE A 170 -23.33 9.44 -23.89
C ILE A 170 -22.82 8.45 -22.81
N PRO A 171 -21.73 7.67 -23.03
CA PRO A 171 -20.94 7.59 -24.26
C PRO A 171 -21.74 6.97 -25.41
N GLY A 172 -21.63 7.57 -26.60
CA GLY A 172 -22.40 7.18 -27.78
C GLY A 172 -22.05 5.78 -28.29
N GLY A 173 -22.90 5.23 -29.14
CA GLY A 173 -22.69 3.90 -29.74
C GLY A 173 -21.35 3.79 -30.48
N VAL A 174 -20.96 4.83 -31.23
CA VAL A 174 -19.68 4.90 -31.94
C VAL A 174 -18.49 4.85 -30.97
N THR A 175 -18.57 5.55 -29.83
CA THR A 175 -17.53 5.55 -28.79
C THR A 175 -17.36 4.16 -28.17
N LEU A 176 -18.45 3.46 -27.90
CA LEU A 176 -18.41 2.09 -27.37
C LEU A 176 -17.80 1.10 -28.38
N MET A 177 -18.14 1.23 -29.65
CA MET A 177 -17.54 0.42 -30.73
C MET A 177 -16.04 0.74 -30.89
N TYR A 178 -15.64 2.00 -30.76
CA TYR A 178 -14.23 2.40 -30.76
C TYR A 178 -13.46 1.78 -29.58
N TRP A 179 -14.02 1.80 -28.37
CA TRP A 179 -13.42 1.09 -27.23
C TRP A 179 -13.36 -0.42 -27.45
N ALA A 180 -14.38 -1.03 -28.07
CA ALA A 180 -14.33 -2.43 -28.46
C ALA A 180 -13.11 -2.69 -29.36
N LEU A 181 -12.91 -1.91 -30.42
CA LEU A 181 -11.75 -2.05 -31.31
C LEU A 181 -10.41 -1.86 -30.57
N SER A 182 -10.35 -0.99 -29.55
CA SER A 182 -9.15 -0.87 -28.70
C SER A 182 -8.84 -2.17 -27.94
N TYR A 183 -9.85 -2.93 -27.52
CA TYR A 183 -9.65 -4.25 -26.93
C TYR A 183 -9.24 -5.28 -27.97
N LEU A 184 -9.83 -5.26 -29.17
CA LEU A 184 -9.46 -6.17 -30.27
C LEU A 184 -7.97 -6.06 -30.61
N ASN A 185 -7.43 -4.84 -30.68
CA ASN A 185 -6.01 -4.59 -30.93
C ASN A 185 -5.08 -5.09 -29.81
N LYS A 186 -5.64 -5.48 -28.66
CA LYS A 186 -4.92 -6.03 -27.50
C LYS A 186 -5.16 -7.53 -27.32
N ILE A 187 -5.92 -8.16 -28.23
CA ILE A 187 -6.09 -9.61 -28.33
C ILE A 187 -4.95 -10.11 -29.22
N GLY A 188 -3.96 -10.73 -28.60
CA GLY A 188 -2.64 -11.03 -29.16
C GLY A 188 -1.66 -11.12 -28.01
#